data_AF-C3ZSZ2-F1
#
_entry.id   AF-C3ZSZ2-F1
#
_cell.length_a   1.000
_cell.length_b   1.000
_cell.length_c   1.000
_cell.angle_alpha   90.00
_cell.angle_beta   90.00
_cell.angle_gamma   90.00
#
_symmetry.space_group_name_H-M   'P 1'
#
loop_
_entity.id
_entity.type
_entity.pdbx_description
1 polymer ?
#
loop_
_entity_poly.entity_id
_entity_poly.type
_entity_poly.pdbx_seq_one_letter_code
_entity_poly.pdbx_strand_id
1 'polypeptide(L)'
;MCVVCQGLLFEPVTIPCGHTFCKRCIEKDPTKTCPRCRLRFTEAEFPDCQVFKPTVILCNIFDKWWPDEVKAIRLKWEGNDLFSKKDFSKATEKYTEALNL
;
A
#
# COMPACT_ATOMS: atom_id res chain seq x y z
N MET A 1 1.22 10.00 3.20
CA MET A 1 -0.07 9.44 3.66
C MET A 1 -0.90 9.00 2.46
N CYS A 2 -1.48 7.80 2.50
CA CYS A 2 -2.39 7.28 1.48
C CYS A 2 -3.83 7.69 1.79
N VAL A 3 -4.53 8.30 0.85
CA VAL A 3 -5.94 8.72 1.06
C VAL A 3 -6.95 7.58 1.02
N VAL A 4 -6.55 6.40 0.54
CA VAL A 4 -7.44 5.23 0.49
C VAL A 4 -7.52 4.54 1.84
N CYS A 5 -6.37 4.26 2.48
CA CYS A 5 -6.32 3.61 3.80
C CYS A 5 -6.07 4.57 4.97
N GLN A 6 -5.91 5.87 4.68
CA GLN A 6 -5.64 6.94 5.65
C GLN A 6 -4.37 6.74 6.50
N GLY A 7 -3.43 5.88 6.05
CA GLY A 7 -2.19 5.56 6.76
C GLY A 7 -0.91 6.05 6.07
N LEU A 8 0.24 5.74 6.67
CA LEU A 8 1.55 5.86 6.01
C LEU A 8 1.58 4.97 4.75
N LEU A 9 2.34 5.40 3.73
CA LEU A 9 2.46 4.66 2.48
C LEU A 9 3.29 3.39 2.72
N PHE A 10 2.82 2.26 2.20
CA PHE A 10 3.58 1.01 2.18
C PHE A 10 3.61 0.45 0.77
N GLU A 11 4.81 0.08 0.31
CA GLU A 11 5.10 -0.15 -1.11
C GLU A 11 4.47 0.96 -1.98
N PRO A 12 4.85 2.23 -1.76
CA PRO A 12 4.26 3.37 -2.45
C PRO A 12 4.34 3.19 -3.97
N VAL A 13 3.23 3.38 -4.66
CA VAL A 13 3.14 3.38 -6.13
C VAL A 13 2.71 4.79 -6.56
N THR A 14 3.51 5.40 -7.43
CA THR A 14 3.20 6.68 -8.05
C THR A 14 2.64 6.42 -9.44
N ILE A 15 1.35 6.74 -9.62
CA ILE A 15 0.63 6.55 -10.89
C ILE A 15 0.91 7.74 -11.84
N PRO A 16 0.54 7.66 -13.14
CA PRO A 16 0.93 8.66 -14.16
C PRO A 16 0.60 10.12 -13.83
N CYS A 17 -0.45 10.39 -13.04
CA CYS A 17 -0.77 11.76 -12.60
C CYS A 17 0.15 12.31 -11.49
N GLY A 18 1.18 11.57 -11.07
CA GLY A 18 2.12 11.96 -10.02
C GLY A 18 1.62 11.74 -8.58
N HIS A 19 0.39 11.26 -8.39
CA HIS A 19 -0.11 10.91 -7.06
C HIS A 19 0.37 9.53 -6.61
N THR A 20 0.68 9.41 -5.32
CA THR A 20 1.21 8.17 -4.72
C THR A 20 0.24 7.53 -3.74
N PHE A 21 0.09 6.20 -3.82
CA PHE A 21 -0.78 5.38 -2.97
C PHE A 21 -0.07 4.11 -2.53
N CYS A 22 -0.58 3.37 -1.55
CA CYS A 22 -0.05 2.02 -1.27
C CYS A 22 -0.36 1.11 -2.45
N LYS A 23 0.58 0.26 -2.86
CA LYS A 23 0.39 -0.71 -3.95
C LYS A 23 -0.93 -1.48 -3.83
N ARG A 24 -1.16 -2.14 -2.68
CA ARG A 24 -2.39 -2.89 -2.40
C ARG A 24 -3.68 -2.04 -2.46
N CYS A 25 -3.60 -0.75 -2.15
CA CYS A 25 -4.78 0.12 -2.18
C CYS A 25 -5.20 0.47 -3.61
N ILE A 26 -4.23 0.70 -4.50
CA ILE A 26 -4.51 1.12 -5.88
C ILE A 26 -4.66 -0.08 -6.84
N GLU A 27 -4.00 -1.20 -6.57
CA GLU A 27 -4.17 -2.44 -7.36
C GLU A 27 -5.58 -3.01 -7.26
N LYS A 28 -6.19 -2.93 -6.08
CA LYS A 28 -7.55 -3.42 -5.81
C LYS A 28 -8.65 -2.57 -6.43
N ASP A 29 -8.34 -1.34 -6.87
CA ASP A 29 -9.31 -0.49 -7.55
C ASP A 29 -9.56 -1.01 -8.98
N PRO A 30 -10.77 -1.50 -9.31
CA PRO A 30 -11.09 -1.99 -10.64
C PRO A 30 -11.23 -0.85 -11.67
N THR A 31 -11.49 0.38 -11.22
CA THR A 31 -11.75 1.53 -12.10
C THR A 31 -10.48 2.13 -12.68
N LYS A 32 -9.31 1.79 -12.13
CA LYS A 32 -8.00 2.33 -12.51
C LYS A 32 -8.02 3.86 -12.64
N THR A 33 -8.64 4.49 -11.65
CA THR A 33 -8.89 5.94 -11.61
C THR A 33 -8.24 6.52 -10.37
N CYS A 34 -7.54 7.65 -10.52
CA CYS A 34 -6.83 8.27 -9.41
C CYS A 34 -7.83 8.71 -8.32
N PRO A 35 -7.71 8.23 -7.06
CA PRO A 35 -8.60 8.67 -5.97
C PRO A 35 -8.54 10.16 -5.64
N ARG A 36 -7.55 10.90 -6.17
CA ARG A 36 -7.34 12.34 -5.91
C ARG A 36 -7.88 13.22 -7.02
N CYS A 37 -7.41 13.02 -8.25
CA CYS A 37 -7.74 13.88 -9.39
C CYS A 37 -8.66 13.22 -10.43
N ARG A 38 -9.03 11.95 -10.21
CA ARG A 38 -9.90 11.15 -11.10
C ARG A 38 -9.35 10.92 -12.52
N LEU A 39 -8.05 11.12 -12.74
CA LEU A 39 -7.39 10.68 -13.99
C LEU A 39 -7.43 9.15 -14.09
N ARG A 40 -7.88 8.62 -15.23
CA ARG A 40 -7.76 7.20 -15.56
C ARG A 40 -6.32 6.88 -15.99
N PHE A 41 -5.83 5.71 -15.58
CA PHE A 41 -4.42 5.34 -15.79
C PHE A 41 -4.27 3.91 -16.32
N THR A 42 -5.02 3.57 -17.36
CA THR A 42 -4.97 2.22 -17.96
C THR A 42 -3.71 1.97 -18.78
N GLU A 43 -3.35 0.69 -19.01
CA GLU A 43 -2.24 0.33 -19.92
C GLU A 43 -2.48 0.87 -21.34
N ALA A 44 -3.74 0.99 -21.78
CA ALA A 44 -4.07 1.57 -23.07
C ALA A 44 -3.73 3.08 -23.15
N GLU A 45 -3.91 3.80 -22.05
CA GLU A 45 -3.60 5.25 -21.95
C GLU A 45 -2.11 5.48 -21.67
N PHE A 46 -1.44 4.55 -20.98
CA PHE A 46 -0.04 4.65 -20.55
C PHE A 46 0.73 3.34 -20.78
N PRO A 47 1.07 2.99 -22.04
CA PRO A 47 1.64 1.68 -22.40
C PRO A 47 3.02 1.42 -21.77
N ASP A 48 3.82 2.47 -21.61
CA ASP A 48 5.17 2.37 -21.06
C ASP A 48 5.20 2.45 -19.52
N CYS A 49 4.06 2.72 -18.89
CA CYS A 49 4.00 2.92 -17.46
C CYS A 49 3.76 1.58 -16.75
N GLN A 50 4.72 1.16 -15.93
CA GLN A 50 4.54 0.00 -15.06
C GLN A 50 3.74 0.43 -13.82
N VAL A 51 2.43 0.60 -14.04
CA VAL A 51 1.46 1.31 -13.19
C VAL A 51 1.48 0.90 -11.70
N PHE A 52 1.96 -0.31 -11.37
CA PHE A 52 1.98 -0.83 -10.00
C PHE A 52 3.37 -1.15 -9.45
N LYS A 53 4.43 -0.65 -10.09
CA LYS A 53 5.77 -0.79 -9.51
C LYS A 53 5.98 0.18 -8.35
N PRO A 54 6.51 -0.31 -7.22
CA PRO A 54 6.87 0.56 -6.11
C PRO A 54 7.85 1.65 -6.54
N THR A 55 7.61 2.88 -6.09
CA THR A 55 8.51 4.01 -6.21
C THR A 55 9.66 3.81 -5.23
N VAL A 56 10.75 3.20 -5.71
CA VAL A 56 11.90 2.73 -4.92
C VAL A 56 12.46 3.81 -3.99
N ILE A 57 12.58 5.06 -4.46
CA ILE A 57 13.09 6.15 -3.61
C ILE A 57 12.21 6.41 -2.40
N LEU A 58 10.88 6.32 -2.54
CA LEU A 58 9.96 6.47 -1.43
C LEU A 58 10.03 5.27 -0.49
N CYS A 59 10.17 4.05 -1.01
CA CYS A 59 10.43 2.86 -0.17
C CYS A 59 11.67 3.08 0.70
N ASN A 60 12.78 3.47 0.11
CA ASN A 60 14.05 3.69 0.82
C ASN A 60 13.94 4.80 1.87
N ILE A 61 13.19 5.87 1.60
CA ILE A 61 12.93 6.93 2.57
C ILE A 61 12.09 6.38 3.72
N PHE A 62 11.02 5.63 3.46
CA PHE A 62 10.19 5.06 4.53
C PHE A 62 10.97 4.06 5.38
N ASP A 63 11.71 3.15 4.76
CA ASP A 63 12.52 2.15 5.46
C ASP A 63 13.62 2.79 6.32
N LYS A 64 14.21 3.90 5.87
CA LYS A 64 15.29 4.58 6.61
C LYS A 64 14.77 5.42 7.78
N TRP A 65 13.64 6.12 7.60
CA TRP A 65 13.19 7.14 8.54
C TRP A 65 12.03 6.68 9.43
N TRP A 66 11.26 5.67 9.01
CA TRP A 66 10.10 5.13 9.72
C TRP A 66 10.08 3.58 9.68
N PRO A 67 11.17 2.92 10.10
CA PRO A 67 11.30 1.46 9.99
C PRO A 67 10.22 0.72 10.79
N ASP A 68 9.89 1.19 11.99
CA ASP A 68 8.91 0.56 12.87
C ASP A 68 7.49 0.72 12.32
N GLU A 69 7.14 1.87 11.76
CA GLU A 69 5.85 2.06 11.12
C GLU A 69 5.69 1.20 9.86
N VAL A 70 6.75 1.06 9.05
CA VAL A 70 6.75 0.15 7.89
C VAL A 70 6.54 -1.29 8.35
N LYS A 71 7.24 -1.72 9.41
CA LYS A 71 7.10 -3.05 9.99
C LYS A 71 5.70 -3.28 10.57
N ALA A 72 5.14 -2.32 11.31
CA ALA A 72 3.80 -2.38 11.85
C ALA A 72 2.74 -2.49 10.74
N ILE A 73 2.89 -1.76 9.63
CA ILE A 73 1.99 -1.87 8.48
C ILE A 73 2.09 -3.26 7.84
N ARG A 74 3.29 -3.81 7.68
CA ARG A 74 3.51 -5.17 7.16
C ARG A 74 2.79 -6.20 8.02
N LEU A 75 3.00 -6.16 9.33
CA LEU A 75 2.36 -7.06 10.30
C LEU A 75 0.83 -6.94 10.26
N LYS A 76 0.30 -5.70 10.20
CA LYS A 76 -1.14 -5.48 10.02
C LYS A 76 -1.65 -6.15 8.74
N TRP A 77 -0.91 -6.09 7.64
CA TRP A 77 -1.30 -6.71 6.38
C TRP A 77 -1.26 -8.23 6.44
N GLU A 78 -0.23 -8.82 7.05
CA GLU A 78 -0.16 -10.26 7.33
C GLU A 78 -1.34 -10.71 8.19
N GLY A 79 -1.67 -9.93 9.23
CA GLY A 79 -2.84 -10.16 10.07
C GLY A 79 -4.16 -10.12 9.29
N ASN A 80 -4.34 -9.14 8.40
CA ASN A 80 -5.53 -9.03 7.55
C ASN A 80 -5.67 -10.25 6.61
N ASP A 81 -4.56 -10.71 6.02
CA ASP A 81 -4.56 -11.87 5.13
C ASP A 81 -4.94 -13.15 5.90
N LEU A 82 -4.42 -13.34 7.12
CA LEU A 82 -4.79 -14.45 8.02
C LEU A 82 -6.26 -14.37 8.45
N PHE A 83 -6.72 -13.17 8.81
CA PHE A 83 -8.11 -12.93 9.19
C PHE A 83 -9.08 -13.30 8.06
N SER A 84 -8.76 -12.93 6.81
CA SER A 84 -9.56 -13.29 5.63
C SER A 84 -9.66 -14.81 5.42
N LYS A 85 -8.64 -15.57 5.87
CA LYS A 85 -8.59 -17.03 5.83
C LYS A 85 -9.20 -17.70 7.06
N LYS A 86 -9.80 -16.92 7.98
CA LYS A 86 -10.38 -17.36 9.26
C LYS A 86 -9.38 -17.93 10.26
N ASP A 87 -8.07 -17.70 10.07
CA ASP A 87 -7.04 -18.03 11.07
C ASP A 87 -6.93 -16.88 12.08
N PHE A 88 -7.95 -16.74 12.93
CA PHE A 88 -8.10 -15.59 13.82
C PHE A 88 -7.04 -15.53 14.92
N SER A 89 -6.54 -16.68 15.38
CA SER A 89 -5.48 -16.73 16.41
C SER A 89 -4.22 -16.05 15.88
N LYS A 90 -3.71 -16.49 14.73
CA LYS A 90 -2.50 -15.91 14.15
C LYS A 90 -2.71 -14.48 13.67
N ALA A 91 -3.91 -14.14 13.19
CA ALA A 91 -4.23 -12.75 12.85
C ALA A 91 -4.08 -11.84 14.08
N THR A 92 -4.61 -12.26 15.23
CA THR A 92 -4.53 -11.52 16.50
C THR A 92 -3.09 -11.39 16.99
N GLU A 93 -2.29 -12.45 16.87
CA GLU A 93 -0.85 -12.41 17.18
C GLU A 93 -0.14 -11.33 16.34
N LYS A 94 -0.39 -11.28 15.03
CA LYS A 94 0.20 -10.29 14.12
C LYS A 94 -0.22 -8.85 14.44
N TYR A 95 -1.50 -8.64 14.74
CA TYR A 95 -1.96 -7.31 15.16
C TYR A 95 -1.34 -6.88 16.49
N THR A 96 -1.19 -7.81 17.44
CA THR A 96 -0.56 -7.54 18.74
C THR A 96 0.92 -7.21 18.56
N GLU A 97 1.64 -7.96 17.73
CA GLU A 97 3.03 -7.66 17.39
C GLU A 97 3.17 -6.24 16.80
N ALA A 98 2.26 -5.84 15.91
CA ALA A 98 2.27 -4.52 15.29
C ALA A 98 2.06 -3.36 16.28
N LEU A 99 1.31 -3.59 17.37
CA LEU A 99 1.05 -2.59 18.41
C LEU A 99 2.22 -2.43 19.39
N ASN A 100 3.16 -3.36 19.40
CA ASN A 100 4.30 -3.39 20.32
C ASN A 100 5.62 -2.92 19.68
N LEU A 101 5.56 -2.35 18.48
CA LEU A 101 6.67 -1.65 17.83
C LEU A 101 6.62 -0.16 18.21
#